data_AF-Q1PCR4-F1
#
_entry.id   AF-Q1PCR4-F1
#
_cell.length_a   1.000
_cell.length_b   1.000
_cell.length_c   1.000
_cell.angle_alpha   90.00
_cell.angle_beta   90.00
_cell.angle_gamma   90.00
#
_symmetry.space_group_name_H-M   'P 1'
#
loop_
_entity.id
_entity.type
_entity.pdbx_description
1 polymer ?
#
loop_
_entity_poly.entity_id
_entity_poly.type
_entity_poly.pdbx_seq_one_letter_code
_entity_poly.pdbx_strand_id
1 'polypeptide(L)'
;MPTMKDQSHVPADPAKKEFGEQSVSQVDSVTTDLYAALKGDAIRQASPIFDSFENALGKFDDGPFFLGQFSWVDIAYVPFIERFHVVFDEVFKHDIIEGRPKLRTFIEEVNKIDAYTQTRFDTKELVDLHKRRFLPQQQ
;
A
#
# COMPACT_ATOMS: atom_id res chain seq x y z
N MET A 1 8.79 20.14 31.02
CA MET A 1 8.48 20.01 29.58
C MET A 1 8.79 18.59 29.19
N PRO A 2 7.83 17.80 28.67
CA PRO A 2 8.15 16.48 28.16
C PRO A 2 9.02 16.68 26.92
N THR A 3 10.22 16.10 26.93
CA THR A 3 11.05 15.97 25.73
C THR A 3 10.22 15.24 24.70
N MET A 4 9.95 15.88 23.55
CA MET A 4 9.56 15.15 22.34
C MET A 4 10.58 14.03 22.18
N LYS A 5 10.20 12.79 22.50
CA LYS A 5 10.93 11.63 21.98
C LYS A 5 10.97 11.88 20.50
N ASP A 6 12.17 11.99 19.96
CA ASP A 6 12.42 11.94 18.53
C ASP A 6 11.58 10.79 17.98
N GLN A 7 10.45 11.13 17.36
CA GLN A 7 9.52 10.17 16.79
C GLN A 7 10.10 9.81 15.43
N SER A 8 11.31 9.25 15.48
CA SER A 8 12.06 8.85 14.32
C SER A 8 11.29 7.70 13.69
N HIS A 9 10.71 7.97 12.52
CA HIS A 9 10.18 6.93 11.62
C HIS A 9 11.31 6.09 11.00
N VAL A 10 12.56 6.35 11.42
CA VAL A 10 13.79 5.63 11.08
C VAL A 10 14.15 4.62 12.15
N PRO A 11 14.15 3.30 11.83
CA PRO A 11 14.66 2.31 12.76
C PRO A 11 16.19 2.45 12.91
N ALA A 12 16.67 2.24 14.13
CA ALA A 12 18.10 2.17 14.42
C ALA A 12 18.74 0.85 13.93
N ASP A 13 17.93 -0.18 13.72
CA ASP A 13 18.35 -1.48 13.20
C ASP A 13 18.89 -1.34 11.76
N PRO A 14 20.16 -1.70 11.49
CA PRO A 14 20.75 -1.57 10.16
C PRO A 14 20.03 -2.38 9.07
N ALA A 15 19.53 -3.57 9.37
CA ALA A 15 18.83 -4.42 8.41
C ALA A 15 17.45 -3.84 8.06
N LYS A 16 16.75 -3.25 9.03
CA LYS A 16 15.49 -2.53 8.77
C LYS A 16 15.74 -1.27 7.95
N LYS A 17 16.82 -0.54 8.22
CA LYS A 17 17.19 0.65 7.46
C LYS A 17 17.50 0.30 6.00
N GLU A 18 18.36 -0.69 5.76
CA GLU A 18 18.72 -1.14 4.41
C GLU A 18 17.48 -1.61 3.63
N PHE A 19 16.63 -2.43 4.25
CA PHE A 19 15.41 -2.89 3.62
C PHE A 19 14.43 -1.74 3.35
N GLY A 20 14.31 -0.78 4.25
CA GLY A 20 13.45 0.38 4.07
C GLY A 20 13.92 1.31 2.96
N GLU A 21 15.23 1.53 2.82
CA GLU A 21 15.82 2.29 1.71
C GLU A 21 15.59 1.58 0.37
N GLN A 22 15.82 0.27 0.31
CA GLN A 22 15.53 -0.54 -0.88
C GLN A 22 14.05 -0.49 -1.25
N SER A 23 13.14 -0.65 -0.28
CA SER A 23 11.70 -0.61 -0.51
C SER A 23 11.26 0.74 -1.06
N VAL A 24 11.68 1.85 -0.45
CA VAL A 24 11.34 3.20 -0.92
C VAL A 24 11.86 3.46 -2.33
N SER A 25 13.06 2.98 -2.66
CA SER A 25 13.63 3.14 -4.01
C SER A 25 12.79 2.47 -5.11
N GLN A 26 11.95 1.50 -4.76
CA GLN A 26 11.12 0.74 -5.69
C GLN A 26 9.70 1.29 -5.84
N VAL A 27 9.28 2.28 -5.04
CA VAL A 27 7.90 2.81 -5.04
C VAL A 27 7.47 3.28 -6.43
N ASP A 28 8.32 4.00 -7.15
CA ASP A 28 8.01 4.49 -8.50
C ASP A 28 7.77 3.35 -9.50
N SER A 29 8.63 2.33 -9.48
CA SER A 29 8.48 1.15 -10.35
C SER A 29 7.21 0.36 -10.00
N VAL A 30 7.01 0.05 -8.72
CA VAL A 30 5.86 -0.74 -8.26
C VAL A 30 4.53 -0.04 -8.58
N THR A 31 4.46 1.27 -8.36
CA THR A 31 3.25 2.04 -8.66
C THR A 31 3.01 2.15 -10.16
N THR A 32 4.06 2.33 -10.96
CA THR A 32 3.99 2.29 -12.43
C THR A 32 3.44 0.95 -12.92
N ASP A 33 3.93 -0.16 -12.37
CA ASP A 33 3.49 -1.52 -12.75
C ASP A 33 2.03 -1.77 -12.36
N LEU A 34 1.59 -1.33 -11.17
CA LEU A 34 0.20 -1.41 -10.76
C LEU A 34 -0.72 -0.63 -11.71
N TYR A 35 -0.35 0.59 -12.10
CA TYR A 35 -1.13 1.36 -13.08
C TYR A 35 -1.09 0.76 -14.49
N ALA A 36 0.01 0.11 -14.88
CA ALA A 36 0.10 -0.61 -16.14
C ALA A 36 -0.84 -1.83 -16.14
N ALA A 37 -0.89 -2.57 -15.03
CA ALA A 37 -1.79 -3.72 -14.86
C ALA A 37 -3.26 -3.34 -15.09
N LEU A 38 -3.70 -2.16 -14.63
CA LEU A 38 -5.08 -1.68 -14.84
C LEU A 38 -5.49 -1.56 -16.32
N LYS A 39 -4.53 -1.46 -17.24
CA LYS A 39 -4.78 -1.34 -18.70
C LYS A 39 -4.80 -2.70 -19.40
N GLY A 40 -4.42 -3.77 -18.71
CA GLY A 40 -4.36 -5.12 -19.23
C GLY A 40 -5.30 -6.06 -18.49
N ASP A 41 -4.80 -7.25 -18.19
CA ASP A 41 -5.46 -8.19 -17.29
C ASP A 41 -5.11 -7.81 -15.85
N ALA A 42 -5.87 -6.87 -15.29
CA ALA A 42 -5.56 -6.24 -14.01
C ALA A 42 -5.35 -7.25 -12.88
N ILE A 43 -6.24 -8.25 -12.78
CA ILE A 43 -6.19 -9.28 -11.74
C ILE A 43 -4.92 -10.11 -11.90
N ARG A 44 -4.66 -10.65 -13.10
CA ARG A 44 -3.50 -11.53 -13.33
C ARG A 44 -2.18 -10.77 -13.21
N GLN A 45 -2.11 -9.54 -13.69
CA GLN A 45 -0.87 -8.76 -13.76
C GLN A 45 -0.50 -8.11 -12.42
N ALA A 46 -1.49 -7.71 -11.60
CA ALA A 46 -1.20 -7.10 -10.30
C ALA A 46 -1.00 -8.14 -9.18
N SER A 47 -1.50 -9.37 -9.32
CA SER A 47 -1.37 -10.41 -8.28
C SER A 47 0.06 -10.59 -7.76
N PRO A 48 1.11 -10.72 -8.61
CA PRO A 48 2.48 -10.88 -8.11
C PRO A 48 2.99 -9.67 -7.31
N ILE A 49 2.47 -8.47 -7.60
CA ILE A 49 2.82 -7.25 -6.87
C ILE A 49 2.21 -7.31 -5.46
N PHE A 50 0.93 -7.69 -5.33
CA PHE A 50 0.32 -7.87 -4.01
C PHE A 50 0.93 -9.02 -3.22
N ASP A 51 1.36 -10.10 -3.89
CA ASP A 51 2.12 -11.18 -3.25
C ASP A 51 3.48 -10.67 -2.74
N SER A 52 4.13 -9.76 -3.46
CA SER A 52 5.36 -9.11 -2.98
C SER A 52 5.13 -8.27 -1.72
N PHE A 53 4.00 -7.57 -1.60
CA PHE A 53 3.64 -6.85 -0.38
C PHE A 53 3.38 -7.79 0.79
N GLU A 54 2.64 -8.88 0.58
CA GLU A 54 2.40 -9.91 1.60
C GLU A 54 3.70 -10.54 2.13
N ASN A 55 4.68 -10.75 1.25
CA ASN A 55 6.01 -11.24 1.63
C ASN A 55 6.82 -10.18 2.38
N ALA A 56 6.82 -8.93 1.90
CA ALA A 56 7.54 -7.83 2.51
C ALA A 56 7.02 -7.51 3.93
N LEU A 57 5.71 -7.51 4.12
CA LEU A 57 5.06 -7.35 5.44
C LEU A 57 5.35 -8.52 6.39
N GLY A 58 5.85 -9.66 5.89
CA GLY A 58 6.26 -10.80 6.69
C GLY A 58 7.74 -10.85 7.04
N LYS A 59 8.53 -9.85 6.62
CA LYS A 59 9.99 -9.88 6.76
C LYS A 59 10.46 -9.70 8.20
N PHE A 60 9.78 -8.88 8.98
CA PHE A 60 10.07 -8.62 10.39
C PHE A 60 8.87 -9.05 11.23
N ASP A 61 9.12 -9.73 12.35
CA ASP A 61 8.11 -10.39 13.18
C ASP A 61 7.63 -9.53 14.36
N ASP A 62 8.16 -8.32 14.49
CA ASP A 62 7.87 -7.40 15.59
C ASP A 62 6.74 -6.40 15.27
N GLY A 63 5.90 -6.68 14.27
CA GLY A 63 4.63 -6.01 14.07
C GLY A 63 4.10 -6.05 12.63
N PRO A 64 2.98 -5.36 12.36
CA PRO A 64 2.20 -5.50 11.13
C PRO A 64 2.65 -4.57 9.99
N PHE A 65 3.75 -3.85 10.15
CA PHE A 65 4.26 -2.84 9.21
C PHE A 65 5.47 -3.35 8.43
N PHE A 66 5.86 -2.67 7.35
CA PHE A 66 6.96 -3.11 6.49
C PHE A 66 8.29 -3.28 7.23
N LEU A 67 8.53 -2.48 8.28
CA LEU A 67 9.70 -2.57 9.16
C LEU A 67 9.33 -3.10 10.56
N GLY A 68 8.24 -3.85 10.67
CA GLY A 68 7.62 -4.31 11.92
C GLY A 68 6.84 -3.22 12.63
N GLN A 69 7.45 -2.05 12.84
CA GLN A 69 6.84 -0.86 13.42
C GLN A 69 6.55 0.20 12.34
N PHE A 70 5.56 1.07 12.57
CA PHE A 70 5.17 2.11 11.62
C PHE A 70 6.34 3.05 11.28
N SER A 71 6.58 3.25 10.00
CA SER A 71 7.79 3.86 9.47
C SER A 71 7.51 4.69 8.20
N TRP A 72 8.56 5.32 7.66
CA TRP A 72 8.46 6.04 6.37
C TRP A 72 8.08 5.12 5.21
N VAL A 73 8.38 3.81 5.30
CA VAL A 73 8.07 2.84 4.22
C VAL A 73 6.57 2.71 4.10
N ASP A 74 5.89 2.60 5.24
CA ASP A 74 4.43 2.55 5.30
C ASP A 74 3.84 3.84 4.73
N ILE A 75 4.36 5.01 5.12
CA ILE A 75 3.93 6.32 4.59
C ILE A 75 4.05 6.37 3.06
N ALA A 76 5.11 5.80 2.49
CA ALA A 76 5.33 5.79 1.04
C ALA A 76 4.34 4.87 0.28
N TYR A 77 3.97 3.73 0.86
CA TYR A 77 3.14 2.73 0.18
C TYR A 77 1.64 2.82 0.48
N VAL A 78 1.27 3.23 1.69
CA VAL A 78 -0.11 3.30 2.18
C VAL A 78 -1.07 3.98 1.19
N PRO A 79 -0.75 5.17 0.62
CA PRO A 79 -1.66 5.85 -0.29
C PRO A 79 -1.95 5.05 -1.57
N PHE A 80 -1.04 4.17 -1.99
CA PHE A 80 -1.23 3.35 -3.18
C PHE A 80 -1.97 2.06 -2.84
N ILE A 81 -1.55 1.35 -1.79
CA ILE A 81 -2.20 0.11 -1.35
C ILE A 81 -3.69 0.35 -1.08
N GLU A 82 -4.05 1.43 -0.39
CA GLU A 82 -5.45 1.76 -0.11
C GLU A 82 -6.23 2.07 -1.41
N ARG A 83 -5.65 2.89 -2.30
CA ARG A 83 -6.31 3.24 -3.56
C ARG A 83 -6.55 2.02 -4.43
N PHE A 84 -5.55 1.15 -4.57
CA PHE A 84 -5.69 -0.06 -5.35
C PHE A 84 -6.62 -1.07 -4.69
N HIS A 85 -6.67 -1.15 -3.35
CA HIS A 85 -7.69 -1.96 -2.67
C HIS A 85 -9.11 -1.54 -3.07
N VAL A 86 -9.41 -0.24 -2.98
CA VAL A 86 -10.71 0.31 -3.40
C VAL A 86 -10.96 0.07 -4.89
N VAL A 87 -9.97 0.35 -5.76
CA VAL A 87 -10.15 0.24 -7.22
C VAL A 87 -10.38 -1.21 -7.64
N PHE A 88 -9.63 -2.17 -7.11
CA PHE A 88 -9.82 -3.58 -7.44
C PHE A 88 -11.17 -4.10 -6.97
N ASP A 89 -11.61 -3.73 -5.77
CA ASP A 89 -12.94 -4.12 -5.26
C ASP A 89 -14.07 -3.47 -6.07
N GLU A 90 -14.03 -2.15 -6.28
CA GLU A 90 -15.15 -1.42 -6.86
C GLU A 90 -15.22 -1.51 -8.39
N VAL A 91 -14.07 -1.55 -9.07
CA VAL A 91 -13.98 -1.52 -10.53
C VAL A 91 -13.83 -2.92 -11.11
N PHE A 92 -12.96 -3.74 -10.52
CA PHE A 92 -12.62 -5.07 -11.04
C PHE A 92 -13.33 -6.21 -10.31
N LYS A 93 -14.09 -5.90 -9.24
CA LYS A 93 -14.82 -6.87 -8.41
C LYS A 93 -13.90 -7.98 -7.90
N HIS A 94 -12.71 -7.60 -7.43
CA HIS A 94 -11.67 -8.52 -6.98
C HIS A 94 -11.11 -8.11 -5.62
N ASP A 95 -11.12 -9.07 -4.67
CA ASP A 95 -10.53 -8.90 -3.36
C ASP A 95 -9.01 -9.16 -3.40
N ILE A 96 -8.22 -8.09 -3.35
CA ILE A 96 -6.75 -8.18 -3.34
C ILE A 96 -6.17 -8.65 -1.99
N ILE A 97 -6.96 -8.72 -0.92
CA ILE A 97 -6.51 -9.20 0.39
C ILE A 97 -6.97 -10.63 0.70
N GLU A 98 -7.67 -11.28 -0.23
CA GLU A 98 -7.91 -12.72 -0.18
C GLU A 98 -6.58 -13.48 -0.30
N GLY A 99 -6.32 -14.41 0.62
CA GLY A 99 -5.05 -15.16 0.68
C GLY A 99 -3.83 -14.34 1.13
N ARG A 100 -4.00 -13.04 1.47
CA ARG A 100 -2.91 -12.13 1.90
C ARG A 100 -3.19 -11.55 3.30
N PRO A 101 -3.08 -12.37 4.36
CA PRO A 101 -3.47 -11.98 5.71
C PRO A 101 -2.62 -10.84 6.28
N LYS A 102 -1.33 -10.71 5.93
CA LYS A 102 -0.52 -9.59 6.42
C LYS A 102 -0.90 -8.29 5.73
N LEU A 103 -1.20 -8.35 4.43
CA LEU A 103 -1.74 -7.18 3.72
C LEU A 103 -3.08 -6.72 4.31
N ARG A 104 -3.96 -7.66 4.65
CA ARG A 104 -5.21 -7.37 5.38
C ARG A 104 -4.93 -6.65 6.70
N THR A 105 -4.08 -7.23 7.55
CA THR A 105 -3.74 -6.63 8.85
C THR A 105 -3.09 -5.26 8.69
N PHE A 106 -2.19 -5.08 7.73
CA PHE A 106 -1.58 -3.78 7.44
C PHE A 106 -2.63 -2.71 7.14
N ILE A 107 -3.60 -3.00 6.26
CA ILE A 107 -4.69 -2.05 5.95
C ILE A 107 -5.52 -1.75 7.20
N GLU A 108 -5.87 -2.76 8.00
CA GLU A 108 -6.61 -2.60 9.26
C GLU A 108 -5.87 -1.71 10.27
N GLU A 109 -4.55 -1.86 10.41
CA GLU A 109 -3.74 -1.08 11.37
C GLU A 109 -3.52 0.36 10.90
N VAL A 110 -3.27 0.56 9.60
CA VAL A 110 -3.16 1.90 9.00
C VAL A 110 -4.48 2.67 9.11
N ASN A 111 -5.63 1.98 9.00
CA ASN A 111 -6.96 2.56 9.21
C ASN A 111 -7.18 3.13 10.62
N LYS A 112 -6.35 2.76 11.60
CA LYS A 112 -6.43 3.26 12.99
C LYS A 112 -5.58 4.51 13.22
N ILE A 113 -4.79 4.95 12.24
CA ILE A 113 -3.89 6.09 12.37
C ILE A 113 -4.65 7.38 11.99
N ASP A 114 -5.05 8.15 13.00
CA ASP A 114 -5.80 9.41 12.81
C ASP A 114 -5.12 10.40 11.85
N ALA A 115 -3.79 10.51 11.92
CA ALA A 115 -3.03 11.40 11.05
C ALA A 115 -3.13 11.00 9.58
N TYR A 116 -3.28 9.70 9.29
CA TYR A 116 -3.40 9.22 7.92
C TYR A 116 -4.85 9.30 7.41
N THR A 117 -5.84 8.94 8.22
CA THR A 117 -7.26 8.94 7.80
C THR A 117 -7.73 10.32 7.33
N GLN A 118 -7.16 11.40 7.86
CA GLN A 118 -7.41 12.78 7.43
C GLN A 118 -6.91 13.12 6.02
N THR A 119 -6.01 12.32 5.45
CA THR A 119 -5.38 12.57 4.13
C THR A 119 -6.01 11.77 2.99
N ARG A 120 -7.02 10.97 3.29
CA ARG A 120 -7.62 10.05 2.32
C ARG A 120 -8.32 10.79 1.19
N PHE A 121 -8.19 10.20 0.02
CA PHE A 121 -8.92 10.64 -1.16
C PHE A 121 -10.36 10.14 -1.06
N ASP A 122 -11.33 10.94 -1.52
CA ASP A 122 -12.73 10.53 -1.53
C ASP A 122 -12.90 9.24 -2.37
N THR A 123 -13.51 8.22 -1.78
CA THR A 123 -13.65 6.89 -2.40
C THR A 123 -14.43 6.95 -3.70
N LYS A 124 -15.48 7.77 -3.77
CA LYS A 124 -16.31 7.88 -4.97
C LYS A 124 -15.56 8.59 -6.09
N GLU A 125 -14.90 9.71 -5.79
CA GLU A 125 -14.06 10.42 -6.76
C GLU A 125 -12.92 9.52 -7.27
N LEU A 126 -12.32 8.70 -6.40
CA LEU A 126 -11.27 7.75 -6.78
C LEU A 126 -11.78 6.76 -7.82
N VAL A 127 -12.92 6.13 -7.54
CA VAL A 127 -13.53 5.11 -8.40
C VAL A 127 -13.95 5.73 -9.73
N ASP A 128 -14.58 6.90 -9.72
CA ASP A 128 -15.02 7.60 -10.93
C ASP A 128 -13.83 8.00 -11.81
N LEU A 129 -12.73 8.48 -11.20
CA LEU A 129 -11.50 8.79 -11.90
C LEU A 129 -10.89 7.55 -12.57
N HIS A 130 -10.82 6.42 -11.87
CA HIS A 130 -10.23 5.19 -12.39
C HIS A 130 -11.09 4.55 -13.48
N LYS A 131 -12.41 4.52 -13.32
CA LYS A 131 -13.34 4.07 -14.37
C LYS A 131 -13.13 4.88 -15.65
N ARG A 132 -13.07 6.21 -15.55
CA ARG A 132 -12.86 7.09 -16.71
C ARG A 132 -11.50 6.87 -17.40
N ARG A 133 -10.46 6.56 -16.61
CA ARG A 133 -9.07 6.50 -17.08
C ARG A 133 -8.67 5.15 -17.66
N PHE A 134 -9.25 4.06 -17.15
CA PHE A 134 -8.77 2.70 -17.40
C PHE A 134 -9.82 1.75 -17.98
N LEU A 135 -11.12 2.04 -17.86
CA LEU A 135 -12.14 1.24 -18.55
C LEU A 135 -12.42 1.78 -19.96
N PRO A 136 -12.79 0.91 -20.91
CA PRO A 136 -13.33 1.35 -22.20
C PRO A 136 -14.56 2.23 -21.96
N GLN A 137 -14.57 3.43 -22.53
CA GLN A 137 -15.76 4.27 -22.52
C GLN A 137 -16.76 3.64 -23.49
N GLN A 138 -17.93 3.24 -23.01
CA GLN A 138 -19.03 2.85 -23.90
C GLN A 138 -19.42 4.11 -24.70
N GLN A 139 -19.25 4.05 -26.02
CA GLN A 139 -19.77 5.04 -26.97
C GLN A 139 -21.26 4.80 -27.22
#